data_AF-A0AAX2LUY3-F1
#
_entry.id   AF-A0AAX2LUY3-F1
#
_cell.length_a   1.000
_cell.length_b   1.000
_cell.length_c   1.000
_cell.angle_alpha   90.00
_cell.angle_beta   90.00
_cell.angle_gamma   90.00
#
_symmetry.space_group_name_H-M   'P 1'
#
loop_
_entity.id
_entity.type
_entity.pdbx_description
1 polymer ?
#
loop_
_entity_poly.entity_id
_entity_poly.type
_entity_poly.pdbx_seq_one_letter_code
_entity_poly.pdbx_strand_id
1 'polypeptide(L)'
;MEASSTSNAIMVAGKRILCAQTVLGLLFIGFEYFRYGTLSAESAFTGVVIAVVPSLIGMLLASIKSKFKPTESLRDLMNLSRNIKVIYTILMFVLTFRFMALRNIVVLIAFSVAMLGHFFTPMFKDKAERKA
;
A
#
# COMPACT_ATOMS: atom_id res chain seq x y z
N MET A 1 6.77 11.53 -26.42
CA MET A 1 5.46 11.73 -25.75
C MET A 1 4.93 10.47 -25.04
N GLU A 2 5.56 9.30 -25.15
CA GLU A 2 5.10 8.06 -24.49
C GLU A 2 5.48 7.96 -23.00
N ALA A 3 6.66 8.43 -22.59
CA ALA A 3 7.12 8.32 -21.20
C ALA A 3 6.21 9.06 -20.17
N SER A 4 5.59 10.18 -20.57
CA SER A 4 4.62 10.88 -19.72
C SER A 4 3.31 10.10 -19.57
N SER A 5 2.87 9.40 -20.61
CA SER A 5 1.66 8.56 -20.57
C SER A 5 1.83 7.33 -19.67
N THR A 6 3.00 6.67 -19.73
CA THR A 6 3.31 5.48 -18.93
C THR A 6 3.52 5.83 -17.45
N SER A 7 4.19 6.94 -17.15
CA SER A 7 4.34 7.44 -15.78
C SER A 7 2.99 7.76 -15.15
N ASN A 8 2.07 8.36 -15.91
CA ASN A 8 0.72 8.67 -15.45
C ASN A 8 -0.10 7.39 -15.21
N ALA A 9 0.02 6.37 -16.06
CA ALA A 9 -0.66 5.09 -15.88
C ALA A 9 -0.19 4.35 -14.62
N ILE A 10 1.12 4.33 -14.36
CA ILE A 10 1.71 3.73 -13.13
C ILE A 10 1.23 4.48 -11.89
N MET A 11 1.21 5.81 -11.94
CA MET A 11 0.76 6.65 -10.83
C MET A 11 -0.74 6.49 -10.56
N VAL A 12 -1.58 6.41 -11.59
CA VAL A 12 -3.03 6.18 -11.46
C VAL A 12 -3.32 4.79 -10.89
N ALA A 13 -2.64 3.74 -11.40
CA ALA A 13 -2.78 2.39 -10.88
C ALA A 13 -2.36 2.29 -9.41
N GLY A 14 -1.22 2.91 -9.07
CA GLY A 14 -0.76 2.99 -7.69
C GLY A 14 -1.75 3.74 -6.79
N LYS A 15 -2.22 4.91 -7.19
CA LYS A 15 -3.17 5.71 -6.41
C LYS A 15 -4.46 4.94 -6.10
N ARG A 16 -4.94 4.13 -7.05
CA ARG A 16 -6.10 3.24 -6.83
C ARG A 16 -5.81 2.17 -5.79
N ILE A 17 -4.62 1.56 -5.84
CA ILE A 17 -4.18 0.59 -4.83
C ILE A 17 -4.20 1.23 -3.45
N LEU A 18 -3.54 2.38 -3.28
CA LEU A 18 -3.51 3.07 -1.99
C LEU A 18 -4.90 3.45 -1.51
N CYS A 19 -5.77 3.92 -2.39
CA CYS A 19 -7.14 4.26 -2.03
C CYS A 19 -7.90 3.03 -1.50
N ALA A 20 -7.79 1.88 -2.18
CA ALA A 20 -8.40 0.63 -1.73
C ALA A 20 -7.81 0.15 -0.38
N GLN A 21 -6.49 0.23 -0.20
CA GLN A 21 -5.83 -0.14 1.06
C GLN A 21 -6.27 0.76 2.22
N THR A 22 -6.35 2.08 1.99
CA THR A 22 -6.78 3.04 2.99
C THR A 22 -8.24 2.87 3.36
N VAL A 23 -9.14 2.64 2.38
CA VAL A 23 -10.57 2.43 2.64
C VAL A 23 -10.79 1.15 3.46
N LEU A 24 -10.19 0.03 3.06
CA LEU A 24 -10.32 -1.22 3.82
C LEU A 24 -9.67 -1.12 5.20
N GLY A 25 -8.52 -0.45 5.30
CA GLY A 25 -7.87 -0.19 6.58
C GLY A 25 -8.74 0.64 7.53
N LEU A 26 -9.36 1.72 7.03
CA LEU A 26 -10.26 2.56 7.82
C LEU A 26 -11.52 1.80 8.27
N LEU A 27 -12.12 0.98 7.40
CA LEU A 27 -13.25 0.13 7.77
C LEU A 27 -12.86 -0.85 8.88
N PHE A 28 -11.68 -1.45 8.80
CA PHE A 28 -11.18 -2.37 9.82
C PHE A 28 -10.90 -1.67 11.16
N ILE A 29 -10.28 -0.48 11.13
CA ILE A 29 -10.06 0.33 12.34
C ILE A 29 -11.39 0.70 13.00
N GLY A 30 -12.38 1.12 12.21
CA GLY A 30 -13.72 1.43 12.72
C GLY A 30 -14.37 0.21 13.38
N PHE A 31 -14.32 -0.95 12.72
CA PHE A 31 -14.84 -2.20 13.28
C PHE A 31 -14.17 -2.59 14.60
N GLU A 32 -12.84 -2.53 14.67
CA GLU A 32 -12.07 -2.82 15.90
C GLU A 32 -12.39 -1.83 17.02
N TYR A 33 -12.53 -0.55 16.70
CA TYR A 33 -12.90 0.48 17.67
C TYR A 33 -14.25 0.20 18.33
N PHE A 34 -15.27 -0.17 17.55
CA PHE A 34 -16.61 -0.48 18.07
C PHE A 34 -16.67 -1.79 18.87
N ARG A 35 -15.81 -2.77 18.57
CA ARG A 35 -15.89 -4.12 19.16
C ARG A 35 -14.95 -4.34 20.34
N TYR A 36 -13.73 -3.81 20.27
CA TYR A 36 -12.63 -4.16 21.19
C TYR A 36 -11.99 -2.95 21.88
N GLY A 37 -12.44 -1.73 21.55
CA GLY A 37 -12.04 -0.50 22.21
C GLY A 37 -10.77 0.16 21.64
N THR A 38 -10.31 1.20 22.32
CA THR A 38 -9.25 2.12 21.86
C THR A 38 -7.90 1.45 21.65
N LEU A 39 -7.47 0.55 22.54
CA LEU A 39 -6.17 -0.12 22.42
C LEU A 39 -6.07 -1.03 21.18
N SER A 40 -7.19 -1.67 20.83
CA SER A 40 -7.29 -2.50 19.62
C SER A 40 -7.31 -1.63 18.37
N ALA A 41 -7.99 -0.49 18.41
CA ALA A 41 -8.00 0.48 17.32
C ALA A 41 -6.62 1.10 17.06
N GLU A 42 -5.84 1.40 18.10
CA GLU A 42 -4.45 1.87 17.94
C GLU A 42 -3.58 0.79 17.27
N SER A 43 -3.74 -0.46 17.70
CA SER A 43 -3.02 -1.60 17.11
C SER A 43 -3.41 -1.80 15.63
N ALA A 44 -4.69 -1.68 15.32
CA ALA A 44 -5.20 -1.76 13.96
C ALA A 44 -4.67 -0.60 13.10
N PHE A 45 -4.66 0.63 13.64
CA PHE A 45 -4.12 1.81 12.96
C PHE A 45 -2.65 1.60 12.59
N THR A 46 -1.83 1.10 13.51
CA THR A 46 -0.43 0.81 13.22
C THR A 46 -0.30 -0.22 12.10
N GLY A 47 -1.08 -1.31 12.12
CA GLY A 47 -1.07 -2.31 11.04
C GLY A 47 -1.43 -1.73 9.66
N VAL A 48 -2.40 -0.81 9.61
CA VAL A 48 -2.77 -0.09 8.37
C VAL A 48 -1.65 0.84 7.90
N VAL A 49 -1.00 1.57 8.82
CA VAL A 49 0.14 2.44 8.49
C VAL A 49 1.29 1.63 7.88
N ILE A 50 1.60 0.45 8.46
CA ILE A 50 2.63 -0.46 7.94
C ILE A 50 2.28 -0.96 6.53
N ALA A 51 1.01 -1.11 6.18
CA ALA A 51 0.60 -1.52 4.83
C ALA A 51 0.66 -0.36 3.81
N VAL A 52 0.31 0.85 4.24
CA VAL A 52 0.13 2.02 3.37
C VAL A 52 1.46 2.75 3.10
N VAL A 53 2.29 2.96 4.12
CA VAL A 53 3.52 3.78 4.00
C VAL A 53 4.55 3.17 3.03
N PRO A 54 4.91 1.88 3.12
CA PRO A 54 5.82 1.26 2.16
C PRO A 54 5.25 1.25 0.74
N SER A 55 3.92 1.14 0.61
CA SER A 55 3.22 1.19 -0.69
C SER A 55 3.27 2.58 -1.31
N LEU A 56 3.13 3.64 -0.51
CA LEU A 56 3.32 5.04 -0.91
C LEU A 56 4.76 5.30 -1.39
N ILE A 57 5.75 4.90 -0.60
CA ILE A 57 7.17 5.10 -0.91
C ILE A 57 7.55 4.34 -2.19
N GLY A 58 7.16 3.06 -2.29
CA GLY A 58 7.43 2.23 -3.46
C GLY A 58 6.85 2.82 -4.75
N MET A 59 5.66 3.43 -4.66
CA MET A 59 5.02 4.10 -5.80
C MET A 59 5.67 5.43 -6.17
N LEU A 60 5.99 6.28 -5.20
CA LEU A 60 6.70 7.54 -5.45
C LEU A 60 8.04 7.28 -6.14
N LEU A 61 8.80 6.30 -5.65
CA LEU A 61 10.08 5.91 -6.26
C LEU A 61 9.91 5.33 -7.66
N ALA A 62 8.89 4.50 -7.88
CA ALA A 62 8.58 3.98 -9.22
C ALA A 62 8.19 5.11 -10.19
N SER A 63 7.37 6.06 -9.74
CA SER A 63 6.95 7.22 -10.54
C SER A 63 8.12 8.13 -10.89
N ILE A 64 8.94 8.52 -9.91
CA ILE A 64 10.13 9.35 -10.12
C ILE A 64 11.12 8.64 -11.05
N LYS A 65 11.45 7.37 -10.80
CA LYS A 65 12.42 6.63 -11.63
C LYS A 65 11.91 6.44 -13.07
N SER A 66 10.60 6.25 -13.27
CA SER A 66 10.00 6.18 -14.62
C SER A 66 10.14 7.48 -15.41
N LYS A 67 10.18 8.62 -14.72
CA LYS A 67 10.29 9.96 -15.31
C LYS A 67 11.75 10.33 -15.65
N PHE A 68 12.71 9.80 -14.89
CA PHE A 68 14.14 10.13 -15.03
C PHE A 68 14.96 9.13 -15.88
N LYS A 69 14.54 7.87 -16.03
CA LYS A 69 15.23 6.88 -16.89
C LYS A 69 14.23 6.02 -17.68
N PRO A 70 13.77 6.46 -18.86
CA PRO A 70 12.82 5.72 -19.69
C PRO A 70 13.42 4.50 -20.41
N THR A 71 14.74 4.34 -20.42
CA THR A 71 15.47 3.26 -21.12
C THR A 71 15.89 2.08 -20.23
N GLU A 72 15.74 2.19 -18.90
CA GLU A 72 15.97 1.05 -18.02
C GLU A 72 14.77 0.11 -18.04
N SER A 73 15.04 -1.19 -18.01
CA SER A 73 13.99 -2.21 -18.10
C SER A 73 12.91 -1.95 -17.03
N LEU A 74 11.65 -1.83 -17.47
CA LEU A 74 10.47 -1.73 -16.58
C LEU A 74 10.49 -2.81 -15.48
N ARG A 75 11.09 -3.95 -15.79
CA ARG A 75 11.29 -5.09 -14.90
C ARG A 75 12.21 -4.75 -13.72
N ASP A 76 13.28 -3.99 -13.93
CA ASP A 76 14.18 -3.55 -12.86
C ASP A 76 13.57 -2.46 -11.98
N LEU A 77 12.76 -1.56 -12.55
CA LEU A 77 12.00 -0.59 -11.75
C LEU A 77 10.97 -1.27 -10.85
N MET A 78 10.24 -2.25 -11.39
CA MET A 78 9.26 -3.02 -10.62
C MET A 78 9.94 -3.86 -9.53
N ASN A 79 11.08 -4.49 -9.84
CA ASN A 79 11.84 -5.26 -8.85
C ASN A 79 12.41 -4.35 -7.74
N LEU A 80 12.95 -3.18 -8.07
CA LEU A 80 13.47 -2.23 -7.09
C LEU A 80 12.36 -1.72 -6.17
N SER A 81 11.22 -1.30 -6.72
CA SER A 81 10.06 -0.83 -5.94
C SER A 81 9.53 -1.92 -5.01
N ARG A 82 9.44 -3.16 -5.51
CA ARG A 82 9.03 -4.32 -4.71
C ARG A 82 10.03 -4.60 -3.57
N ASN A 83 11.33 -4.54 -3.84
CA ASN A 83 12.34 -4.84 -2.84
C ASN A 83 12.37 -3.76 -1.73
N ILE A 84 12.28 -2.49 -2.12
CA ILE A 84 12.16 -1.37 -1.17
C ILE A 84 10.91 -1.53 -0.32
N LYS A 85 9.76 -1.85 -0.93
CA LYS A 85 8.51 -2.09 -0.19
C LYS A 85 8.69 -3.20 0.86
N VAL A 86 9.34 -4.31 0.51
CA VAL A 86 9.58 -5.43 1.44
C VAL A 86 10.49 -5.01 2.60
N ILE A 87 11.63 -4.38 2.30
CA ILE A 87 12.60 -3.94 3.32
C ILE A 87 11.94 -2.96 4.30
N TYR A 88 11.21 -1.96 3.80
CA TYR A 88 10.50 -0.99 4.64
C TYR A 88 9.39 -1.63 5.47
N THR A 89 8.68 -2.62 4.92
CA THR A 89 7.65 -3.36 5.67
C THR A 89 8.27 -4.13 6.84
N ILE A 90 9.40 -4.82 6.61
CA ILE A 90 10.12 -5.56 7.65
C ILE A 90 10.63 -4.59 8.74
N LEU A 91 11.25 -3.47 8.34
CA LEU A 91 11.73 -2.46 9.29
C LEU A 91 10.59 -1.91 10.15
N MET A 92 9.47 -1.57 9.53
CA MET A 92 8.26 -1.10 10.21
C MET A 92 7.72 -2.13 11.20
N PHE A 93 7.62 -3.41 10.82
CA PHE A 93 7.19 -4.47 11.75
C PHE A 93 8.13 -4.65 12.93
N VAL A 94 9.45 -4.65 12.68
CA VAL A 94 10.45 -4.77 13.76
C VAL A 94 10.36 -3.58 14.71
N LEU A 95 10.19 -2.36 14.18
CA LEU A 95 10.03 -1.16 15.00
C LEU A 95 8.75 -1.25 15.84
N THR A 96 7.62 -1.59 15.23
CA THR A 96 6.33 -1.69 15.92
C THR A 96 6.35 -2.76 17.00
N PHE A 97 6.85 -3.97 16.72
CA PHE A 97 6.89 -5.04 17.71
C PHE A 97 7.89 -4.80 18.85
N ARG A 98 8.96 -4.03 18.59
CA ARG A 98 9.98 -3.75 19.61
C ARG A 98 9.65 -2.52 20.46
N PHE A 99 9.01 -1.50 19.89
CA PHE A 99 8.80 -0.23 20.56
C PHE A 99 7.37 0.01 21.05
N MET A 100 6.37 -0.71 20.51
CA MET A 100 4.97 -0.48 20.88
C MET A 100 4.40 -1.67 21.66
N ALA A 101 3.80 -1.39 22.82
CA ALA A 101 3.05 -2.35 23.63
C ALA A 101 1.65 -2.61 23.03
N LEU A 102 1.61 -2.95 21.74
CA LEU A 102 0.38 -3.17 20.99
C LEU A 102 0.02 -4.65 20.94
N ARG A 103 -1.25 -4.95 20.62
CA ARG A 103 -1.67 -6.33 20.38
C ARG A 103 -1.13 -6.76 19.02
N ASN A 104 0.01 -7.45 19.04
CA ASN A 104 0.72 -7.92 17.84
C ASN A 104 -0.19 -8.65 16.83
N ILE A 105 -1.15 -9.43 17.34
CA ILE A 105 -2.15 -10.14 16.53
C ILE A 105 -3.02 -9.16 15.74
N VAL A 106 -3.51 -8.10 16.39
CA VAL A 106 -4.41 -7.11 15.76
C VAL A 106 -3.65 -6.30 14.70
N VAL A 107 -2.38 -5.97 14.95
CA VAL A 107 -1.49 -5.30 13.98
C VAL A 107 -1.35 -6.17 12.71
N LEU A 108 -1.09 -7.47 12.87
CA LEU A 108 -0.94 -8.41 11.75
C LEU A 108 -2.24 -8.60 10.96
N ILE A 109 -3.38 -8.70 11.65
CA ILE A 109 -4.70 -8.82 11.01
C ILE A 109 -5.00 -7.54 10.21
N ALA A 110 -4.83 -6.36 10.82
CA ALA A 110 -5.07 -5.09 10.15
C ALA A 110 -4.18 -4.90 8.92
N PHE A 111 -2.90 -5.26 9.03
CA PHE A 111 -1.98 -5.28 7.89
C PHE A 111 -2.47 -6.21 6.77
N SER A 112 -2.91 -7.43 7.12
CA SER A 112 -3.38 -8.42 6.17
C SER A 112 -4.65 -7.96 5.45
N VAL A 113 -5.61 -7.40 6.20
CA VAL A 113 -6.86 -6.84 5.66
C VAL A 113 -6.56 -5.64 4.75
N ALA A 114 -5.67 -4.74 5.14
CA ALA A 114 -5.26 -3.62 4.30
C ALA A 114 -4.54 -4.13 3.02
N MET A 115 -3.71 -5.16 3.11
CA MET A 115 -3.04 -5.77 1.96
C MET A 115 -4.02 -6.48 1.00
N LEU A 116 -5.15 -7.00 1.48
CA LEU A 116 -6.22 -7.51 0.60
C LEU A 116 -6.76 -6.44 -0.34
N GLY A 117 -6.63 -5.15 -0.01
CA GLY A 117 -6.94 -4.04 -0.92
C GLY A 117 -6.20 -4.12 -2.26
N HIS A 118 -5.02 -4.72 -2.32
CA HIS A 118 -4.33 -5.00 -3.59
C HIS A 118 -5.15 -5.88 -4.53
N PHE A 119 -5.86 -6.87 -4.00
CA PHE A 119 -6.67 -7.81 -4.79
C PHE A 119 -8.00 -7.18 -5.24
N PHE A 120 -8.57 -6.27 -4.46
CA PHE A 120 -9.79 -5.56 -4.83
C PHE A 120 -9.56 -4.44 -5.85
N THR A 121 -8.34 -3.91 -5.92
CA THR A 121 -8.01 -2.82 -6.85
C THR A 121 -8.32 -3.12 -8.34
N PRO A 122 -7.96 -4.31 -8.90
CA PRO A 122 -8.34 -4.64 -10.28
C PRO A 122 -9.85 -4.81 -10.49
N MET A 123 -10.67 -5.00 -9.43
CA MET A 123 -12.13 -5.07 -9.57
C MET A 123 -12.78 -3.68 -9.74
N PHE A 124 -12.11 -2.62 -9.28
CA PHE A 124 -12.50 -1.22 -9.57
C PHE A 124 -11.96 -0.71 -10.91
N LYS A 125 -11.49 -1.62 -11.78
CA LYS A 125 -11.16 -1.28 -13.16
C LYS A 125 -12.48 -0.97 -13.86
N ASP A 126 -12.80 0.32 -13.82
CA ASP A 126 -13.96 0.92 -14.42
C ASP A 126 -14.14 0.41 -15.85
N LYS A 127 -15.39 0.15 -16.24
CA LYS A 127 -15.80 -0.27 -17.59
C LYS A 127 -15.40 0.71 -18.69
N ALA A 128 -14.74 1.82 -18.36
CA ALA A 128 -14.29 2.89 -19.24
C ALA A 128 -13.19 2.47 -20.25
N GLU A 129 -12.40 1.43 -20.00
CA GLU A 129 -11.36 0.97 -20.95
C GLU A 129 -11.84 -0.05 -22.00
N ARG A 130 -13.12 -0.48 -21.98
CA ARG A 130 -13.66 -1.40 -23.01
C ARG A 130 -14.24 -0.69 -24.24
N LYS A 131 -14.10 0.62 -24.36
CA LYS A 131 -14.66 1.41 -25.47
C LYS A 131 -13.69 2.40 -26.14
N ALA A 132 -12.39 2.33 -25.87
CA ALA A 132 -11.38 3.07 -26.63
C ALA A 132 -10.72 2.16 -27.66
#